data_AF-A0A1M6ER96-F1
#
_entry.id   AF-A0A1M6ER96-F1
#
_cell.length_a   1.000
_cell.length_b   1.000
_cell.length_c   1.000
_cell.angle_alpha   90.00
_cell.angle_beta   90.00
_cell.angle_gamma   90.00
#
_symmetry.space_group_name_H-M   'P 1'
#
loop_
_entity.id
_entity.type
_entity.pdbx_description
1 polymer ?
#
loop_
_entity_poly.entity_id
_entity_poly.type
_entity_poly.pdbx_seq_one_letter_code
_entity_poly.pdbx_strand_id
1 'polypeptide(L)'
;MPFMIKTQSDVLKFALPLYDYLNQHGYAEEAKAMVNLVDSCYPQDAQALEAHRRAFKEIKETVHDLPSHYHLALDDALRILSE
;
A
#
# COMPACT_ATOMS: atom_id res chain seq x y z
N MET A 1 12.57 -10.60 -0.01
CA MET A 1 13.34 -9.36 0.22
C MET A 1 12.54 -8.48 1.16
N PRO A 2 13.13 -7.91 2.22
CA PRO A 2 12.42 -6.95 3.05
C PRO A 2 12.15 -5.67 2.24
N PHE A 3 10.92 -5.18 2.25
CA PHE A 3 10.60 -3.86 1.72
C PHE A 3 11.16 -2.82 2.68
N MET A 4 12.19 -2.07 2.28
CA MET A 4 12.71 -0.94 3.06
C MET A 4 11.95 0.33 2.67
N ILE A 5 10.91 0.66 3.42
CA ILE A 5 10.12 1.86 3.22
C ILE A 5 10.74 2.99 4.04
N LYS A 6 11.45 3.92 3.39
CA LYS A 6 12.13 5.05 4.05
C LYS A 6 11.72 6.42 3.53
N THR A 7 11.12 6.46 2.35
CA THR A 7 10.64 7.70 1.72
C THR A 7 9.24 7.49 1.15
N GLN A 8 8.52 8.58 0.89
CA GLN A 8 7.22 8.52 0.20
C GLN A 8 7.33 7.85 -1.19
N SER A 9 8.47 7.97 -1.87
CA SER A 9 8.70 7.24 -3.13
C SER A 9 8.75 5.72 -2.93
N ASP A 10 9.26 5.24 -1.80
CA ASP A 10 9.28 3.80 -1.49
C ASP A 10 7.87 3.28 -1.18
N VAL A 11 7.02 4.09 -0.55
CA VAL A 11 5.59 3.81 -0.34
C VAL A 11 4.89 3.56 -1.68
N LEU A 12 5.11 4.43 -2.66
CA LEU A 12 4.53 4.28 -4.01
C LEU A 12 5.05 3.03 -4.70
N LYS A 13 6.35 2.75 -4.60
CA LYS A 13 6.96 1.52 -5.16
C LYS A 13 6.44 0.25 -4.50
N PHE A 14 6.08 0.32 -3.22
CA PHE A 14 5.50 -0.80 -2.47
C PHE A 14 4.04 -1.09 -2.83
N ALA A 15 3.32 -0.10 -3.37
CA ALA A 15 1.94 -0.31 -3.81
C ALA A 15 1.83 -1.41 -4.89
N LEU A 16 2.78 -1.47 -5.82
CA LEU A 16 2.80 -2.48 -6.90
C LEU A 16 2.95 -3.92 -6.39
N PRO A 17 3.97 -4.30 -5.59
CA PRO A 17 4.11 -5.66 -5.07
C PRO A 17 3.04 -6.03 -4.04
N LEU A 18 2.41 -5.06 -3.38
CA LEU A 18 1.24 -5.31 -2.53
C LEU A 18 0.00 -5.63 -3.39
N TYR A 19 -0.24 -4.86 -4.44
CA TYR A 19 -1.31 -5.13 -5.40
C TYR A 19 -1.16 -6.51 -6.05
N ASP A 20 0.05 -6.85 -6.50
CA ASP A 20 0.34 -8.15 -7.11
C ASP A 20 0.07 -9.30 -6.13
N TYR A 21 0.47 -9.17 -4.86
CA TYR A 21 0.15 -10.13 -3.81
C TYR A 21 -1.35 -10.29 -3.60
N LEU A 22 -2.07 -9.18 -3.43
CA LEU A 22 -3.52 -9.20 -3.23
C LEU A 22 -4.24 -9.88 -4.40
N ASN A 23 -3.84 -9.56 -5.63
CA ASN A 23 -4.41 -10.15 -6.83
C ASN A 23 -4.11 -11.65 -6.96
N GLN A 24 -2.89 -12.10 -6.62
CA GLN A 24 -2.52 -13.52 -6.67
C GLN A 24 -3.19 -14.35 -5.57
N HIS A 25 -3.53 -13.74 -4.44
CA HIS A 25 -4.13 -14.42 -3.28
C HIS A 25 -5.65 -14.29 -3.21
N GLY A 26 -6.29 -13.71 -4.23
CA GLY A 26 -7.75 -13.63 -4.33
C GLY A 26 -8.40 -12.42 -3.63
N TYR A 27 -7.61 -11.48 -3.13
CA TYR A 27 -8.06 -10.21 -2.54
C TYR A 27 -8.34 -9.17 -3.64
N ALA A 28 -9.21 -9.52 -4.58
CA ALA A 28 -9.46 -8.72 -5.78
C ALA A 28 -10.13 -7.36 -5.46
N GLU A 29 -10.90 -7.27 -4.37
CA GLU A 29 -11.58 -6.03 -3.96
C GLU A 29 -10.57 -5.02 -3.38
N GLU A 30 -9.68 -5.50 -2.51
CA GLU A 30 -8.57 -4.74 -1.93
C GLU A 30 -7.55 -4.36 -3.00
N ALA A 31 -7.25 -5.27 -3.92
CA ALA A 31 -6.41 -5.00 -5.08
C ALA A 31 -7.03 -3.88 -5.95
N LYS A 32 -8.35 -3.90 -6.17
CA LYS A 32 -9.06 -2.85 -6.92
C LYS A 32 -9.02 -1.49 -6.21
N ALA A 33 -9.09 -1.48 -4.87
CA ALA A 33 -8.88 -0.25 -4.09
C ALA A 33 -7.49 0.35 -4.36
N MET A 34 -6.48 -0.49 -4.59
CA MET A 34 -5.13 -0.04 -4.97
C MET A 34 -5.00 0.41 -6.43
N VAL A 35 -5.67 -0.24 -7.38
CA VAL A 35 -5.61 0.16 -8.81
C VAL A 35 -6.03 1.61 -9.00
N ASN A 36 -7.08 2.04 -8.31
CA ASN A 36 -7.53 3.44 -8.38
C ASN A 36 -6.47 4.42 -7.88
N LEU A 37 -5.52 3.99 -7.04
CA LEU A 37 -4.41 4.81 -6.56
C LEU A 37 -3.24 4.83 -7.54
N VAL A 38 -2.93 3.68 -8.17
CA VAL A 38 -1.81 3.55 -9.11
C VAL A 38 -2.14 4.16 -10.47
N ASP A 39 -3.39 4.06 -10.91
CA ASP A 39 -3.88 4.66 -12.17
C ASP A 39 -3.99 6.19 -12.07
N SER A 40 -4.20 6.68 -10.85
CA SER A 40 -4.14 8.11 -10.58
C SER A 40 -2.70 8.60 -10.72
N CYS A 41 -2.41 9.23 -11.86
CA CYS A 41 -1.12 9.80 -12.22
C CYS A 41 -0.73 11.03 -11.37
N TYR A 42 -1.01 11.02 -10.06
CA TYR A 42 -0.77 12.13 -9.14
C TYR A 42 0.68 12.11 -8.64
N PRO A 43 1.49 13.10 -9.03
CA PRO A 43 2.81 13.26 -8.47
C PRO A 43 2.67 13.86 -7.07
N GLN A 44 2.86 13.04 -6.02
CA GLN A 44 3.09 13.49 -4.64
C GLN A 44 2.03 14.44 -4.05
N ASP A 45 0.82 14.48 -4.61
CA ASP A 45 -0.23 15.35 -4.11
C ASP A 45 -0.75 14.80 -2.76
N ALA A 46 -1.06 15.69 -1.82
CA ALA A 46 -1.51 15.30 -0.48
C ALA A 46 -2.73 14.37 -0.53
N GLN A 47 -3.56 14.53 -1.56
CA GLN A 47 -4.72 13.68 -1.82
C GLN A 47 -4.34 12.23 -2.20
N ALA A 48 -3.28 12.04 -2.99
CA ALA A 48 -2.78 10.71 -3.34
C ALA A 48 -2.20 10.01 -2.11
N LEU A 49 -1.42 10.73 -1.31
CA LEU A 49 -0.85 10.21 -0.06
C LEU A 49 -1.95 9.80 0.93
N GLU A 50 -3.00 10.60 1.07
CA GLU A 50 -4.14 10.24 1.92
C GLU A 50 -4.89 9.02 1.38
N ALA A 51 -5.05 8.91 0.07
CA ALA A 51 -5.73 7.78 -0.55
C ALA A 51 -4.91 6.47 -0.39
N HIS A 52 -3.58 6.52 -0.54
CA HIS A 52 -2.67 5.43 -0.17
C HIS A 52 -2.78 5.05 1.30
N ARG A 53 -2.82 6.02 2.20
CA ARG A 53 -2.96 5.78 3.64
C ARG A 53 -4.27 5.05 3.96
N ARG A 54 -5.38 5.47 3.35
CA ARG A 54 -6.70 4.82 3.54
C ARG A 54 -6.69 3.38 3.03
N ALA A 55 -6.21 3.14 1.81
CA ALA A 55 -6.15 1.79 1.26
C ALA A 55 -5.23 0.88 2.07
N PHE A 56 -4.06 1.35 2.49
CA PHE A 56 -3.13 0.56 3.31
C PHE A 56 -3.72 0.21 4.68
N LYS A 57 -4.48 1.13 5.27
CA LYS A 57 -5.18 0.86 6.52
C LYS A 57 -6.28 -0.19 6.32
N GLU A 58 -7.09 -0.04 5.29
CA GLU A 58 -8.16 -0.99 4.95
C GLU A 58 -7.61 -2.39 4.67
N ILE A 59 -6.54 -2.51 3.88
CA ILE A 59 -5.84 -3.78 3.60
C ILE A 59 -5.32 -4.41 4.90
N LYS A 60 -4.74 -3.63 5.80
CA LYS A 60 -4.25 -4.13 7.09
C LYS A 60 -5.39 -4.63 8.00
N GLU A 61 -6.58 -4.03 7.90
CA GLU A 61 -7.77 -4.40 8.68
C GLU A 61 -8.57 -5.56 8.06
N THR A 62 -8.46 -5.78 6.75
CA THR A 62 -9.22 -6.81 6.01
C THR A 62 -8.38 -8.06 5.73
N VAL A 63 -7.09 -7.88 5.43
CA VAL A 63 -6.18 -8.96 5.04
C VAL A 63 -5.31 -9.36 6.23
N HIS A 64 -5.83 -10.29 7.04
CA HIS A 64 -5.15 -10.81 8.23
C HIS A 64 -4.05 -11.83 7.92
N ASP A 65 -4.08 -12.43 6.72
CA ASP A 65 -3.12 -13.46 6.28
C ASP A 65 -1.91 -12.87 5.53
N LEU A 66 -1.65 -11.56 5.70
CA LEU A 66 -0.49 -10.94 5.09
C LEU A 66 0.79 -11.48 5.74
N PRO A 67 1.83 -11.81 4.95
CA PRO A 67 3.10 -12.21 5.50
C PRO A 67 3.69 -11.09 6.37
N SER A 68 4.40 -11.44 7.43
CA SER A 68 4.90 -10.46 8.41
C SER A 68 5.74 -9.33 7.79
N HIS A 69 6.44 -9.60 6.69
CA HIS A 69 7.23 -8.59 5.98
C HIS A 69 6.37 -7.55 5.24
N TYR A 70 5.17 -7.92 4.76
CA TYR A 70 4.21 -6.97 4.22
C TYR A 70 3.54 -6.16 5.33
N HIS A 71 3.23 -6.78 6.47
CA HIS A 71 2.72 -6.04 7.63
C HIS A 71 3.70 -4.98 8.11
N LEU A 72 4.99 -5.31 8.22
CA LEU A 72 6.03 -4.35 8.60
C LEU A 72 6.15 -3.22 7.56
N ALA A 73 6.12 -3.56 6.27
CA ALA A 73 6.19 -2.58 5.19
C ALA A 73 4.96 -1.65 5.18
N LEU A 74 3.76 -2.17 5.43
CA LEU A 74 2.54 -1.39 5.59
C LEU A 74 2.63 -0.45 6.78
N ASP A 75 3.20 -0.90 7.91
CA ASP A 75 3.36 -0.07 9.11
C ASP A 75 4.34 1.09 8.87
N ASP A 76 5.51 0.82 8.28
CA ASP A 76 6.46 1.87 7.90
C ASP A 76 5.85 2.82 6.84
N ALA A 77 5.09 2.30 5.87
CA ALA A 77 4.42 3.12 4.88
C ALA A 77 3.38 4.06 5.51
N LEU A 78 2.54 3.55 6.41
CA LEU A 78 1.57 4.35 7.14
C LEU A 78 2.23 5.39 8.05
N ARG A 79 3.39 5.09 8.62
CA ARG A 79 4.19 6.02 9.42
C ARG A 79 4.69 7.19 8.57
N ILE A 80 5.28 6.91 7.42
CA ILE A 80 5.76 7.95 6.48
C ILE A 80 4.63 8.79 5.93
N LEU A 81 3.46 8.20 5.68
CA LEU A 81 2.27 8.92 5.21
C LEU A 81 1.53 9.70 6.31
N SER A 82 1.95 9.57 7.58
CA SER A 82 1.38 10.29 8.72
C SER A 82 2.30 11.38 9.29
N GLU A 83 3.54 11.50 8.80
CA GLU A 83 4.46 12.62 9.03
C GLU A 83 4.21 13.76 8.05
#